data_AF-A0A3A8NS46-F1
#
_entry.id   AF-A0A3A8NS46-F1
#
_cell.length_a   1.000
_cell.length_b   1.000
_cell.length_c   1.000
_cell.angle_alpha   90.00
_cell.angle_beta   90.00
_cell.angle_gamma   90.00
#
_symmetry.space_group_name_H-M   'P 1'
#
loop_
_entity.id
_entity.type
_entity.pdbx_description
1 polymer ?
#
loop_
_entity_poly.entity_id
_entity_poly.type
_entity_poly.pdbx_seq_one_letter_code
_entity_poly.pdbx_strand_id
1 'polypeptide(L)'
;MRSVALMALLFVGACAKPKEERARPPDVPVSPLTSAALKAPERPQPPGAVVVRTDAGTFEAPSVRLMATFTEGEGPPTLEVALSAQSQGGAQWAVLAPVEPAFPKTKHATARLTRMPLRVGLASAELRGPSGPPTLANEGTLELSVTGREVHGTVRTQDASLSATFQGPLSVECMVPAAWLSGPDRPASPGTPVPVAPSSELGSTVVLDEAWTTAQCRALKEQFR
;
A
#
# COMPACT_ATOMS: atom_id res chain seq x y z
N MET A 1 55.66 -16.07 23.75
CA MET A 1 55.77 -17.51 23.36
C MET A 1 54.76 -18.31 24.19
N ARG A 2 54.23 -19.42 23.63
CA ARG A 2 53.56 -20.58 24.26
C ARG A 2 52.62 -20.40 25.48
N SER A 3 51.40 -20.93 25.32
CA SER A 3 50.38 -21.15 26.37
C SER A 3 50.63 -22.43 27.21
N VAL A 4 49.61 -22.88 27.98
CA VAL A 4 49.49 -24.10 28.83
C VAL A 4 49.85 -23.85 30.31
N ALA A 5 49.10 -24.26 31.35
CA ALA A 5 47.69 -24.67 31.59
C ALA A 5 47.44 -24.69 33.15
N LEU A 6 46.51 -25.36 33.85
CA LEU A 6 45.45 -26.37 33.58
C LEU A 6 44.45 -26.46 34.78
N MET A 7 43.12 -26.54 34.55
CA MET A 7 42.07 -27.06 35.48
C MET A 7 41.87 -26.39 36.87
N ALA A 8 40.81 -26.61 37.68
CA ALA A 8 39.38 -27.01 37.50
C ALA A 8 38.63 -26.59 38.82
N LEU A 9 37.30 -26.53 38.96
CA LEU A 9 36.36 -27.66 39.07
C LEU A 9 34.88 -27.18 39.17
N LEU A 10 33.98 -28.16 39.04
CA LEU A 10 32.52 -28.15 39.17
C LEU A 10 31.92 -27.35 40.35
N PHE A 11 30.69 -26.84 40.15
CA PHE A 11 29.62 -26.93 41.16
C PHE A 11 28.27 -27.25 40.51
N VAL A 12 27.40 -27.97 41.24
CA VAL A 12 26.12 -28.50 40.75
C VAL A 12 25.00 -28.22 41.77
N GLY A 13 23.84 -27.75 41.28
CA GLY A 13 22.53 -27.86 41.94
C GLY A 13 21.47 -28.15 40.86
N ALA A 14 20.47 -29.02 41.01
CA ALA A 14 19.61 -29.36 42.16
C ALA A 14 18.66 -28.20 42.54
N CYS A 15 17.33 -28.38 42.65
CA CYS A 15 16.51 -29.59 42.46
C CYS A 15 14.99 -29.26 42.31
N ALA A 16 14.16 -30.31 42.13
CA ALA A 16 12.67 -30.35 42.23
C ALA A 16 11.83 -29.81 41.05
N LYS A 17 10.61 -30.32 40.75
CA LYS A 17 9.96 -31.64 41.02
C LYS A 17 8.83 -31.88 39.95
N PRO A 18 8.25 -33.09 39.81
CA PRO A 18 7.49 -33.48 38.61
C PRO A 18 5.96 -33.32 38.67
N LYS A 19 5.39 -33.30 37.45
CA LYS A 19 4.02 -33.63 37.00
C LYS A 19 3.18 -34.53 37.93
N GLU A 20 1.92 -34.13 38.17
CA GLU A 20 0.82 -35.01 38.61
C GLU A 20 -0.30 -35.05 37.55
N GLU A 21 -1.12 -36.10 37.55
CA GLU A 21 -2.06 -36.46 36.48
C GLU A 21 -3.43 -36.83 37.07
N ARG A 22 -4.54 -36.40 36.44
CA ARG A 22 -5.90 -36.80 36.85
C ARG A 22 -6.88 -36.89 35.68
N ALA A 23 -7.82 -37.83 35.77
CA ALA A 23 -8.51 -38.42 34.62
C ALA A 23 -9.91 -37.86 34.28
N ARG A 24 -10.34 -38.16 33.06
CA ARG A 24 -11.75 -38.25 32.55
C ARG A 24 -12.38 -39.62 32.97
N PRO A 25 -13.60 -40.08 32.60
CA PRO A 25 -14.63 -39.68 31.59
C PRO A 25 -16.02 -39.41 32.27
N PRO A 26 -17.24 -39.49 31.65
CA PRO A 26 -17.66 -39.90 30.29
C PRO A 26 -18.74 -39.01 29.61
N ASP A 27 -19.57 -39.64 28.77
CA ASP A 27 -20.53 -39.15 27.76
C ASP A 27 -21.94 -38.79 28.34
N VAL A 28 -23.03 -38.42 27.63
CA VAL A 28 -23.69 -38.99 26.40
C VAL A 28 -24.51 -37.89 25.60
N PRO A 29 -25.33 -38.13 24.52
CA PRO A 29 -25.12 -37.40 23.24
C PRO A 29 -26.36 -36.76 22.51
N VAL A 30 -26.14 -36.38 21.23
CA VAL A 30 -27.09 -36.10 20.09
C VAL A 30 -27.52 -34.62 19.81
N SER A 31 -27.57 -34.28 18.52
CA SER A 31 -27.92 -32.99 17.86
C SER A 31 -29.38 -33.01 17.29
N PRO A 32 -29.86 -32.16 16.32
CA PRO A 32 -29.36 -30.91 15.69
C PRO A 32 -30.43 -29.76 15.54
N LEU A 33 -30.06 -28.63 14.89
CA LEU A 33 -30.95 -27.64 14.21
C LEU A 33 -31.91 -26.81 15.13
N THR A 34 -32.30 -25.54 14.89
CA THR A 34 -32.19 -24.60 13.74
C THR A 34 -31.93 -23.15 14.19
N SER A 35 -31.45 -22.31 13.28
CA SER A 35 -31.18 -20.87 13.34
C SER A 35 -32.09 -19.96 14.16
N ALA A 36 -31.47 -19.01 14.88
CA ALA A 36 -32.00 -17.67 15.15
C ALA A 36 -30.91 -16.62 14.83
N ALA A 37 -30.76 -16.27 13.56
CA ALA A 37 -29.70 -15.37 13.10
C ALA A 37 -30.11 -13.90 13.25
N LEU A 38 -29.42 -13.13 14.10
CA LEU A 38 -29.40 -11.66 14.05
C LEU A 38 -28.20 -11.05 14.80
N LYS A 39 -27.00 -11.52 14.44
CA LYS A 39 -25.71 -10.87 14.70
C LYS A 39 -24.70 -11.43 13.70
N ALA A 40 -24.58 -10.79 12.54
CA ALA A 40 -23.37 -10.94 11.75
C ALA A 40 -22.21 -10.39 12.59
N PRO A 41 -21.11 -11.14 12.82
CA PRO A 41 -19.93 -10.52 13.38
C PRO A 41 -19.44 -9.50 12.36
N GLU A 42 -19.39 -8.23 12.78
CA GLU A 42 -18.63 -7.21 12.09
C GLU A 42 -17.21 -7.74 11.95
N ARG A 43 -16.79 -8.05 10.72
CA ARG A 43 -15.48 -8.68 10.49
C ARG A 43 -14.42 -7.70 10.99
N PRO A 44 -13.48 -8.13 11.84
CA PRO A 44 -12.31 -7.33 12.13
C PRO A 44 -11.67 -6.94 10.80
N GLN A 45 -11.69 -5.65 10.47
CA GLN A 45 -10.99 -5.14 9.30
C GLN A 45 -9.52 -5.44 9.53
N PRO A 46 -8.87 -6.24 8.64
CA PRO A 46 -7.58 -6.81 8.98
C PRO A 46 -6.54 -5.71 9.16
N PRO A 47 -5.57 -5.88 10.09
CA PRO A 47 -4.38 -5.02 10.14
C PRO A 47 -3.72 -4.96 8.76
N GLY A 48 -3.13 -3.80 8.45
CA GLY A 48 -2.88 -3.38 7.07
C GLY A 48 -2.08 -4.40 6.26
N ALA A 49 -2.62 -4.77 5.10
CA ALA A 49 -1.99 -5.74 4.21
C ALA A 49 -0.63 -5.27 3.64
N VAL A 50 -0.32 -3.97 3.73
CA VAL A 50 1.04 -3.44 3.64
C VAL A 50 1.56 -3.13 5.03
N VAL A 51 2.71 -3.71 5.37
CA VAL A 51 3.46 -3.41 6.59
C VAL A 51 4.69 -2.58 6.23
N VAL A 52 4.82 -1.39 6.81
CA VAL A 52 6.00 -0.53 6.74
C VAL A 52 6.79 -0.66 8.03
N ARG A 53 8.08 -0.98 7.94
CA ARG A 53 9.00 -1.07 9.08
C ARG A 53 10.07 0.01 8.99
N THR A 54 10.18 0.84 10.03
CA THR A 54 11.26 1.82 10.23
C THR A 54 11.87 1.62 11.62
N ASP A 55 13.02 2.23 11.91
CA ASP A 55 13.63 2.13 13.24
C ASP A 55 12.80 2.85 14.33
N ALA A 56 11.87 3.72 13.92
CA ALA A 56 10.92 4.40 14.80
C ALA A 56 9.63 3.60 15.06
N GLY A 57 9.37 2.51 14.32
CA GLY A 57 8.23 1.63 14.57
C GLY A 57 7.67 0.93 13.34
N THR A 58 6.43 0.44 13.47
CA THR A 58 5.66 -0.19 12.39
C THR A 58 4.42 0.62 12.06
N PHE A 59 4.15 0.79 10.77
CA PHE A 59 2.99 1.47 10.22
C PHE A 59 2.27 0.52 9.26
N GLU A 60 0.95 0.64 9.17
CA GLU A 60 0.09 -0.24 8.39
C GLU A 60 -0.70 0.54 7.34
N ALA A 61 -0.90 -0.06 6.15
CA ALA A 61 -1.72 0.49 5.08
C ALA A 61 -2.52 -0.61 4.36
N PRO A 62 -3.66 -0.29 3.72
CA PRO A 62 -4.47 -1.29 3.02
C PRO A 62 -3.83 -1.79 1.72
N SER A 63 -3.09 -0.95 1.00
CA SER A 63 -2.39 -1.28 -0.25
C SER A 63 -1.35 -0.20 -0.59
N VAL A 64 -0.37 -0.54 -1.42
CA VAL A 64 0.38 0.44 -2.20
C VAL A 64 -0.48 0.79 -3.42
N ARG A 65 -0.58 2.07 -3.77
CA ARG A 65 -1.39 2.55 -4.90
C ARG A 65 -0.48 2.91 -6.07
N LEU A 66 -0.77 2.38 -7.26
CA LEU A 66 -0.30 2.95 -8.53
C LEU A 66 -1.45 3.74 -9.14
N MET A 67 -1.33 5.07 -9.13
CA MET A 67 -2.23 5.96 -9.85
C MET A 67 -1.73 6.10 -11.28
N ALA A 68 -2.62 5.90 -12.25
CA ALA A 68 -2.39 6.17 -13.66
C ALA A 68 -3.40 7.20 -14.15
N THR A 69 -2.91 8.37 -14.59
CA THR A 69 -3.77 9.45 -15.07
C THR A 69 -3.56 9.68 -16.56
N PHE A 70 -4.61 9.42 -17.32
CA PHE A 70 -4.72 9.77 -18.73
C PHE A 70 -5.36 11.15 -18.85
N THR A 71 -4.77 12.03 -19.65
CA THR A 71 -5.37 13.29 -20.09
C THR A 71 -5.97 13.11 -21.49
N GLU A 72 -6.63 14.15 -22.02
CA GLU A 72 -6.93 14.21 -23.45
C GLU A 72 -5.64 14.17 -24.31
N GLY A 73 -5.76 13.59 -25.50
CA GLY A 73 -4.64 13.30 -26.42
C GLY A 73 -4.18 11.83 -26.40
N GLU A 74 -3.24 11.48 -27.29
CA GLU A 74 -2.66 10.13 -27.40
C GLU A 74 -1.40 9.93 -26.53
N GLY A 75 -1.20 10.80 -25.53
CA GLY A 75 -0.05 10.75 -24.64
C GLY A 75 -0.04 9.50 -23.73
N PRO A 76 1.15 9.02 -23.31
CA PRO A 76 1.23 8.03 -22.25
C PRO A 76 0.67 8.61 -20.93
N PRO A 77 0.09 7.79 -20.05
CA PRO A 77 -0.41 8.25 -18.76
C PRO A 77 0.73 8.76 -17.88
N THR A 78 0.44 9.77 -17.05
CA THR A 78 1.31 10.05 -15.89
C THR A 78 1.09 8.95 -14.86
N LEU A 79 2.18 8.41 -14.31
CA LEU A 79 2.14 7.31 -13.35
C LEU A 79 2.78 7.74 -12.03
N GLU A 80 2.11 7.47 -10.93
CA GLU A 80 2.57 7.78 -9.58
C GLU A 80 2.34 6.61 -8.63
N VAL A 81 3.40 6.21 -7.91
CA VAL A 81 3.32 5.23 -6.83
C VAL A 81 3.19 5.97 -5.52
N ALA A 82 2.12 5.68 -4.79
CA ALA A 82 1.76 6.32 -3.52
C ALA A 82 1.51 5.26 -2.44
N LEU A 83 2.11 5.44 -1.27
CA LEU A 83 1.82 4.67 -0.06
C LEU A 83 1.71 5.65 1.10
N SER A 84 0.64 5.55 1.88
CA SER A 84 0.46 6.25 3.15
C SER A 84 -0.02 5.23 4.17
N ALA A 85 0.70 5.15 5.29
CA ALA A 85 0.55 4.15 6.34
C ALA A 85 0.46 4.84 7.71
N GLN A 86 -0.26 4.23 8.65
CA GLN A 86 -0.45 4.79 9.99
C GLN A 86 -0.05 3.76 11.06
N SER A 87 0.56 4.23 12.16
CA SER A 87 0.82 3.41 13.34
C SER A 87 -0.34 3.48 14.32
N GLN A 88 -0.42 2.54 15.27
CA GLN A 88 -1.45 2.53 16.31
C GLN A 88 -1.45 3.79 17.20
N GLY A 89 -0.32 4.50 17.28
CA GLY A 89 -0.21 5.80 17.97
C GLY A 89 -0.73 6.99 17.16
N GLY A 90 -1.28 6.78 15.96
CA GLY A 90 -1.82 7.82 15.09
C GLY A 90 -0.79 8.52 14.18
N ALA A 91 0.50 8.26 14.36
CA ALA A 91 1.55 8.81 13.50
C ALA A 91 1.48 8.21 12.09
N GLN A 92 1.78 9.01 11.07
CA GLN A 92 1.68 8.65 9.66
C GLN A 92 3.07 8.62 9.00
N TRP A 93 3.33 7.63 8.16
CA TRP A 93 4.50 7.56 7.28
C TRP A 93 4.01 7.40 5.84
N ALA A 94 4.59 8.14 4.90
CA ALA A 94 4.19 8.07 3.50
C ALA A 94 5.37 8.23 2.53
N VAL A 95 5.21 7.71 1.32
CA VAL A 95 6.13 7.85 0.20
C VAL A 95 5.35 8.11 -1.09
N LEU A 96 5.85 9.02 -1.92
CA LEU A 96 5.24 9.43 -3.19
C LEU A 96 6.30 9.51 -4.28
N ALA A 97 6.07 8.83 -5.41
CA ALA A 97 7.05 8.70 -6.47
C ALA A 97 6.41 8.66 -7.87
N PRO A 98 6.51 9.73 -8.67
CA PRO A 98 6.26 9.65 -10.10
C PRO A 98 7.23 8.67 -10.78
N VAL A 99 6.69 7.73 -11.56
CA VAL A 99 7.46 6.67 -12.24
C VAL A 99 7.34 6.82 -13.76
N GLU A 100 8.29 6.21 -14.49
CA GLU A 100 8.25 6.20 -15.96
C GLU A 100 6.97 5.50 -16.48
N PRO A 101 6.39 5.94 -17.61
CA PRO A 101 5.30 5.21 -18.27
C PRO A 101 5.61 3.76 -18.65
N ALA A 102 6.90 3.37 -18.64
CA ALA A 102 7.35 1.99 -18.82
C ALA A 102 7.21 1.11 -17.56
N PHE A 103 6.99 1.68 -16.37
CA PHE A 103 6.91 0.96 -15.09
C PHE A 103 5.93 -0.24 -15.07
N PRO A 104 4.75 -0.18 -15.71
CA PRO A 104 3.86 -1.34 -15.82
C PRO A 104 4.47 -2.55 -16.53
N LYS A 105 5.52 -2.34 -17.34
CA LYS A 105 6.27 -3.38 -18.06
C LYS A 105 7.58 -3.76 -17.35
N THR A 106 8.35 -2.77 -16.87
CA THR A 106 9.63 -3.02 -16.19
C THR A 106 9.46 -3.59 -14.78
N LYS A 107 8.31 -3.33 -14.13
CA LYS A 107 8.01 -3.67 -12.74
C LYS A 107 9.01 -3.15 -11.70
N HIS A 108 9.88 -2.22 -12.08
CA HIS A 108 10.95 -1.71 -11.24
C HIS A 108 11.14 -0.22 -11.50
N ALA A 109 11.39 0.53 -10.42
CA ALA A 109 11.75 1.94 -10.46
C ALA A 109 12.74 2.25 -9.34
N THR A 110 13.59 3.24 -9.58
CA THR A 110 14.40 3.87 -8.53
C THR A 110 14.23 5.38 -8.61
N ALA A 111 14.30 6.05 -7.46
CA ALA A 111 14.16 7.50 -7.35
C ALA A 111 15.07 8.06 -6.27
N ARG A 112 15.45 9.34 -6.40
CA ARG A 112 16.14 10.09 -5.35
C ARG A 112 15.13 10.83 -4.48
N LEU A 113 15.28 10.74 -3.15
CA LEU A 113 14.42 11.48 -2.24
C LEU A 113 14.70 12.98 -2.33
N THR A 114 13.67 13.80 -2.25
CA THR A 114 13.78 15.26 -2.34
C THR A 114 12.66 15.99 -1.60
N ARG A 115 12.88 17.29 -1.37
CA ARG A 115 11.89 18.29 -0.93
C ARG A 115 11.46 19.24 -2.06
N MET A 116 12.00 19.06 -3.26
CA MET A 116 11.64 19.83 -4.47
C MET A 116 10.36 19.25 -5.12
N PRO A 117 9.69 19.99 -6.03
CA PRO A 117 8.58 19.46 -6.81
C PRO A 117 8.93 18.15 -7.52
N LEU A 118 8.07 17.15 -7.36
CA LEU A 118 8.32 15.79 -7.84
C LEU A 118 8.24 15.71 -9.36
N ARG A 119 9.02 14.78 -9.91
CA ARG A 119 9.05 14.36 -11.32
C ARG A 119 9.65 12.97 -11.38
N VAL A 120 9.54 12.31 -12.54
CA VAL A 120 10.12 10.97 -12.77
C VAL A 120 11.58 10.90 -12.31
N GLY A 121 11.91 9.87 -11.53
CA GLY A 121 13.24 9.67 -10.92
C GLY A 121 13.48 10.46 -9.63
N LEU A 122 12.52 11.26 -9.16
CA LEU A 122 12.48 11.86 -7.83
C LEU A 122 11.28 11.33 -7.04
N ALA A 123 11.41 11.30 -5.72
CA ALA A 123 10.35 10.89 -4.79
C ALA A 123 10.39 11.76 -3.52
N SER A 124 9.30 11.80 -2.76
CA SER A 124 9.30 12.27 -1.38
C SER A 124 9.02 11.10 -0.44
N ALA A 125 9.56 11.19 0.78
CA ALA A 125 9.11 10.40 1.92
C ALA A 125 8.83 11.37 3.08
N GLU A 126 7.69 11.22 3.75
CA GLU A 126 7.30 12.01 4.92
C GLU A 126 7.00 11.14 6.15
N LEU A 127 7.29 11.68 7.32
CA LEU A 127 6.87 11.17 8.62
C LEU A 127 6.15 12.30 9.36
N ARG A 128 4.96 12.02 9.89
CA ARG A 128 4.13 12.99 10.61
C ARG A 128 3.76 12.41 11.97
N GLY A 129 4.17 13.09 13.03
CA GLY A 129 3.75 12.74 14.40
C GLY A 129 2.23 12.95 14.60
N PRO A 130 1.63 12.41 15.67
CA PRO A 130 0.19 12.52 15.91
C PRO A 130 -0.30 13.97 16.04
N SER A 131 0.58 14.87 16.46
CA SER A 131 0.38 16.31 16.45
C SER A 131 1.68 17.03 16.07
N GLY A 132 1.81 17.46 14.82
CA GLY A 132 2.96 18.22 14.33
C GLY A 132 2.97 18.40 12.80
N PRO A 133 3.88 19.23 12.27
CA PRO A 133 4.14 19.30 10.83
C PRO A 133 4.77 17.99 10.33
N PRO A 134 4.67 17.67 9.03
CA PRO A 134 5.40 16.55 8.44
C PRO A 134 6.90 16.87 8.32
N THR A 135 7.74 15.90 8.69
CA THR A 135 9.17 15.88 8.39
C THR A 135 9.38 15.17 7.06
N LEU A 136 9.96 15.87 6.08
CA LEU A 136 10.29 15.32 4.76
C LEU A 136 11.75 14.87 4.69
N ALA A 137 12.01 13.75 4.01
CA ALA A 137 13.36 13.30 3.70
C ALA A 137 14.12 14.33 2.84
N ASN A 138 15.26 14.79 3.34
CA ASN A 138 16.10 15.79 2.66
C ASN A 138 16.77 15.23 1.39
N GLU A 139 17.23 13.99 1.50
CA GLU A 139 17.97 13.23 0.49
C GLU A 139 17.86 11.72 0.79
N GLY A 140 18.34 10.88 -0.13
CA GLY A 140 18.31 9.42 -0.02
C GLY A 140 17.84 8.76 -1.31
N THR A 141 17.50 7.47 -1.24
CA THR A 141 16.95 6.70 -2.37
C THR A 141 15.68 5.96 -2.01
N LEU A 142 14.79 5.84 -3.00
CA LEU A 142 13.69 4.90 -3.04
C LEU A 142 14.01 3.84 -4.11
N GLU A 143 13.77 2.59 -3.76
CA GLU A 143 13.81 1.44 -4.65
C GLU A 143 12.45 0.75 -4.60
N LEU A 144 11.85 0.46 -5.77
CA LEU A 144 10.54 -0.16 -5.92
C LEU A 144 10.64 -1.39 -6.83
N SER A 145 9.99 -2.49 -6.45
CA SER A 145 9.77 -3.65 -7.30
C SER A 145 8.34 -4.18 -7.16
N VAL A 146 7.80 -4.77 -8.24
CA VAL A 146 6.46 -5.37 -8.26
C VAL A 146 6.53 -6.80 -8.79
N THR A 147 6.08 -7.76 -7.99
CA THR A 147 6.04 -9.18 -8.37
C THR A 147 4.58 -9.62 -8.43
N GLY A 148 4.05 -9.81 -9.65
CA GLY A 148 2.63 -10.06 -9.88
C GLY A 148 1.78 -8.89 -9.37
N ARG A 149 1.11 -9.11 -8.23
CA ARG A 149 0.24 -8.13 -7.55
C ARG A 149 0.78 -7.64 -6.20
N GLU A 150 2.04 -7.92 -5.88
CA GLU A 150 2.68 -7.50 -4.64
C GLU A 150 3.77 -6.46 -4.93
N VAL A 151 3.86 -5.41 -4.12
CA VAL A 151 4.94 -4.41 -4.15
C VAL A 151 5.90 -4.71 -3.01
N HIS A 152 7.20 -4.62 -3.30
CA HIS A 152 8.25 -4.46 -2.30
C HIS A 152 8.96 -3.12 -2.53
N GLY A 153 9.25 -2.38 -1.46
CA GLY A 153 9.92 -1.09 -1.55
C GLY A 153 10.87 -0.84 -0.38
N THR A 154 11.97 -0.13 -0.67
CA THR A 154 12.98 0.25 0.30
C THR A 154 13.29 1.75 0.18
N VAL A 155 13.12 2.49 1.27
CA VAL A 155 13.53 3.88 1.43
C VAL A 155 14.81 3.91 2.28
N ARG A 156 15.89 4.48 1.75
CA ARG A 156 17.19 4.61 2.43
C ARG A 156 17.55 6.08 2.54
N THR A 157 17.71 6.60 3.76
CA THR A 157 18.12 7.99 4.03
C THR A 157 18.97 8.05 5.30
N GLN A 158 19.50 9.22 5.65
CA GLN A 158 20.28 9.41 6.88
C GLN A 158 19.39 9.44 8.15
N ASP A 159 18.09 9.68 7.98
CA ASP A 159 17.11 9.66 9.06
C ASP A 159 16.54 8.23 9.24
N ALA A 160 16.80 7.65 10.41
CA ALA A 160 16.37 6.30 10.79
C ALA A 160 14.83 6.16 10.91
N SER A 161 14.11 7.26 11.18
CA SER A 161 12.66 7.28 11.31
C SER A 161 11.93 7.32 9.95
N LEU A 162 12.60 7.86 8.92
CA LEU A 162 12.13 7.92 7.53
C LEU A 162 12.62 6.74 6.69
N SER A 163 13.77 6.15 7.03
CA SER A 163 14.28 4.93 6.40
C SER A 163 13.35 3.76 6.65
N ALA A 164 12.96 3.04 5.60
CA ALA A 164 11.86 2.09 5.64
C ALA A 164 12.06 0.89 4.71
N THR A 165 11.48 -0.24 5.10
CA THR A 165 11.09 -1.32 4.16
C THR A 165 9.59 -1.49 4.20
N PHE A 166 8.97 -1.74 3.05
CA PHE A 166 7.54 -2.04 2.96
C PHE A 166 7.23 -3.12 1.94
N GLN A 167 6.22 -3.94 2.25
CA GLN A 167 5.78 -5.06 1.43
C GLN A 167 4.27 -5.23 1.58
N GLY A 168 3.57 -5.49 0.46
CA GLY A 168 2.12 -5.78 0.47
C GLY A 168 1.44 -5.58 -0.89
N PRO A 169 0.09 -5.64 -0.96
CA PRO A 169 -0.63 -5.69 -2.23
C PRO A 169 -0.61 -4.36 -2.99
N LEU A 170 -0.56 -4.48 -4.32
CA LEU A 170 -0.76 -3.38 -5.26
C LEU A 170 -2.26 -3.19 -5.58
N SER A 171 -2.76 -2.00 -5.26
CA SER A 171 -3.95 -1.43 -5.89
C SER A 171 -3.51 -0.59 -7.10
N VAL A 172 -4.32 -0.60 -8.15
CA VAL A 172 -4.10 0.23 -9.34
C VAL A 172 -5.35 1.08 -9.54
N GLU A 173 -5.18 2.39 -9.65
CA GLU A 173 -6.23 3.37 -9.87
C GLU A 173 -6.04 3.99 -11.25
N CYS A 174 -7.11 4.10 -12.03
CA CYS A 174 -7.05 4.56 -13.40
C CYS A 174 -7.97 5.76 -13.62
N MET A 175 -7.37 6.94 -13.71
CA MET A 175 -8.05 8.21 -13.93
C MET A 175 -8.05 8.52 -15.44
N VAL A 176 -9.22 8.82 -16.00
CA VAL A 176 -9.43 9.09 -17.43
C VAL A 176 -10.29 10.34 -17.63
N PRO A 177 -10.22 11.04 -18.78
CA PRO A 177 -11.13 12.16 -19.08
C PRO A 177 -12.59 11.71 -19.00
N ALA A 178 -13.45 12.49 -18.31
CA ALA A 178 -14.85 12.12 -18.09
C ALA A 178 -15.67 11.90 -19.39
N ALA A 179 -15.23 12.50 -20.50
CA ALA A 179 -15.79 12.25 -21.83
C ALA A 179 -15.63 10.79 -22.29
N TRP A 180 -14.55 10.08 -21.91
CA TRP A 180 -14.31 8.69 -22.31
C TRP A 180 -15.27 7.71 -21.65
N LEU A 181 -15.78 8.03 -20.46
CA LEU A 181 -16.84 7.26 -19.78
C LEU A 181 -18.25 7.55 -20.33
N SER A 182 -18.38 8.51 -21.25
CA SER A 182 -19.65 8.98 -21.82
C SER A 182 -19.83 8.53 -23.28
N GLY A 183 -19.29 7.35 -23.64
CA GLY A 183 -19.32 6.79 -24.99
C GLY A 183 -20.73 6.55 -25.57
N PRO A 184 -20.84 6.36 -26.89
CA PRO A 184 -22.10 6.48 -27.65
C PRO A 184 -23.19 5.45 -27.32
N ASP A 185 -22.88 4.35 -26.63
CA ASP A 185 -23.85 3.32 -26.23
C ASP A 185 -24.67 3.68 -24.98
N ARG A 186 -24.52 4.90 -24.43
CA ARG A 186 -25.39 5.38 -23.35
C ARG A 186 -26.81 5.63 -23.90
N PRO A 187 -27.86 4.95 -23.40
CA PRO A 187 -29.22 5.16 -23.89
C PRO A 187 -29.64 6.62 -23.70
N ALA A 188 -30.09 7.25 -24.78
CA ALA A 188 -30.38 8.68 -24.81
C ALA A 188 -31.56 9.04 -23.90
N SER A 189 -31.29 9.83 -22.86
CA SER A 189 -32.34 10.40 -22.02
C SER A 189 -33.09 11.50 -22.80
N PRO A 190 -34.43 11.43 -22.95
CA PRO A 190 -35.18 12.38 -23.75
C PRO A 190 -35.42 13.71 -23.01
N GLY A 191 -35.16 14.82 -23.70
CA GLY A 191 -35.36 16.20 -23.21
C GLY A 191 -34.14 16.77 -22.48
N THR A 192 -33.79 18.06 -22.62
CA THR A 192 -34.36 19.15 -23.45
C THR A 192 -33.24 20.16 -23.76
N PRO A 193 -33.34 20.97 -24.84
CA PRO A 193 -32.28 21.91 -25.19
C PRO A 193 -32.17 23.08 -24.18
N VAL A 194 -30.95 23.35 -23.72
CA VAL A 194 -30.59 24.45 -22.81
C VAL A 194 -29.47 25.27 -23.47
N PRO A 195 -29.48 26.61 -23.43
CA PRO A 195 -28.64 27.45 -24.30
C PRO A 195 -27.15 27.44 -23.94
N VAL A 196 -26.31 27.70 -24.96
CA VAL A 196 -24.84 27.70 -24.88
C VAL A 196 -24.30 29.06 -24.44
N ALA A 197 -23.52 29.08 -23.36
CA ALA A 197 -22.52 30.11 -23.04
C ALA A 197 -21.63 29.69 -21.83
N PRO A 198 -20.39 30.18 -21.72
CA PRO A 198 -19.39 30.46 -22.74
C PRO A 198 -18.23 29.42 -22.66
N SER A 199 -17.22 29.55 -23.51
CA SER A 199 -16.00 28.71 -23.41
C SER A 199 -15.19 29.03 -22.15
N SER A 200 -15.33 28.19 -21.12
CA SER A 200 -14.30 28.05 -20.07
C SER A 200 -13.13 27.21 -20.59
N GLU A 201 -11.91 27.51 -20.12
CA GLU A 201 -10.70 26.79 -20.52
C GLU A 201 -10.83 25.29 -20.18
N LEU A 202 -10.57 24.40 -21.16
CA LEU A 202 -10.66 22.94 -20.95
C LEU A 202 -9.50 22.41 -20.10
N GLY A 203 -9.57 22.64 -18.80
CA GLY A 203 -8.99 21.75 -17.81
C GLY A 203 -9.73 20.41 -17.87
N SER A 204 -9.26 19.48 -18.70
CA SER A 204 -9.85 18.16 -18.88
C SER A 204 -10.05 17.46 -17.54
N THR A 205 -11.30 17.22 -17.14
CA THR A 205 -11.63 16.66 -15.84
C THR A 205 -11.46 15.14 -15.85
N VAL A 206 -10.41 14.70 -15.15
CA VAL A 206 -10.10 13.27 -14.99
C VAL A 206 -10.88 12.66 -13.83
N VAL A 207 -11.42 11.45 -14.04
CA VAL A 207 -12.28 10.71 -13.11
C VAL A 207 -11.89 9.23 -13.09
N LEU A 208 -12.18 8.54 -11.99
CA LEU A 208 -11.80 7.14 -11.79
C LEU A 208 -12.69 6.18 -12.62
N ASP A 209 -12.09 5.37 -13.49
CA ASP A 209 -12.78 4.29 -14.21
C ASP A 209 -12.91 3.05 -13.30
N GLU A 210 -13.69 3.16 -12.22
CA GLU A 210 -13.90 2.11 -11.20
C GLU A 210 -14.30 0.77 -11.81
N ALA A 211 -15.10 0.82 -12.88
CA ALA A 211 -15.63 -0.33 -13.60
C ALA A 211 -14.65 -0.92 -14.66
N TRP A 212 -13.51 -0.26 -14.91
CA TRP A 212 -12.51 -0.67 -15.92
C TRP A 212 -13.14 -0.83 -17.32
N THR A 213 -13.88 0.19 -17.75
CA THR A 213 -14.65 0.22 -19.00
C THR A 213 -13.81 0.67 -20.20
N THR A 214 -12.92 1.64 -20.00
CA THR A 214 -12.05 2.18 -21.07
C THR A 214 -11.05 1.13 -21.56
N ALA A 215 -10.57 1.28 -22.80
CA ALA A 215 -9.57 0.37 -23.36
C ALA A 215 -8.21 0.55 -22.65
N GLN A 216 -7.88 1.79 -22.30
CA GLN A 216 -6.68 2.23 -21.60
C GLN A 216 -6.57 1.58 -20.22
N CYS A 217 -7.61 1.70 -19.39
CA CYS A 217 -7.60 1.09 -18.06
C CYS A 217 -7.59 -0.44 -18.14
N ARG A 218 -8.34 -1.06 -19.06
CA ARG A 218 -8.25 -2.52 -19.28
C ARG A 218 -6.85 -2.97 -19.66
N ALA A 219 -6.20 -2.30 -20.61
CA ALA A 219 -4.83 -2.63 -21.02
C ALA A 219 -3.82 -2.49 -19.86
N LEU A 220 -3.98 -1.47 -19.01
CA LEU A 220 -3.19 -1.32 -17.78
C LEU A 220 -3.44 -2.46 -16.78
N LYS A 221 -4.70 -2.86 -16.58
CA LYS A 221 -5.11 -3.95 -15.69
C LYS A 221 -4.47 -5.28 -16.07
N GLU A 222 -4.42 -5.60 -17.37
CA GLU A 222 -3.77 -6.83 -17.85
C GLU A 222 -2.25 -6.87 -17.56
N GLN A 223 -1.59 -5.72 -17.36
CA GLN A 223 -0.17 -5.72 -16.97
C GLN A 223 0.04 -6.25 -15.54
N PHE A 224 -0.96 -6.17 -14.65
CA PHE A 224 -0.84 -6.49 -13.21
C PHE A 224 -1.83 -7.58 -12.77
N ARG A 225 -1.95 -8.64 -13.57
CA ARG A 225 -2.65 -9.88 -13.19
C ARG A 225 -1.67 -10.94 -12.71
#